data_AF-A0A8J2RJ96-F1
#
_entry.id   AF-A0A8J2RJ96-F1
#
_cell.length_a   1.000
_cell.length_b   1.000
_cell.length_c   1.000
_cell.angle_alpha   90.00
_cell.angle_beta   90.00
_cell.angle_gamma   90.00
#
_symmetry.space_group_name_H-M   'P 1'
#
loop_
_entity.id
_entity.type
_entity.pdbx_description
1 polymer ?
#
loop_
_entity_poly.entity_id
_entity_poly.type
_entity_poly.pdbx_seq_one_letter_code
_entity_poly.pdbx_strand_id
1 'polypeptide(L)'
;MGRKIPAKKHRGVKDPLIQQARRLQSLKGKINAPPKDPDEQPVPRSLTELFAFQNKDQDVVKKKKKHNSSTNASAKTSAGRNPISKLKQLPGETGRGFSLRINSAIRALNEPTEHLDYPMLQEEDREDGRGALMENWRERRRQKKEKRVGEQQQEPRLGRVQRLAAKKQEQKKAKEEAARPELVYERVTFGEVTHAPPALPPPRHGKTTDGAQRPGRRQLLLTGILTGGGGGAGGGAEIREKERRERARLDVVAAYRSIKKQRRLEEKETRTRGRKRDT
;
A
#
# COMPACT_ATOMS: atom_id res chain seq x y z
N MET A 1 -15.75 -37.38 -12.83
CA MET A 1 -15.73 -36.45 -13.99
C MET A 1 -15.41 -35.04 -13.48
N GLY A 2 -14.16 -34.58 -13.60
CA GLY A 2 -13.73 -33.29 -13.05
C GLY A 2 -14.27 -32.09 -13.84
N ARG A 3 -14.91 -31.13 -13.16
CA ARG A 3 -15.39 -29.89 -13.78
C ARG A 3 -14.19 -29.02 -14.20
N LYS A 4 -14.11 -28.65 -15.47
CA LYS A 4 -13.07 -27.73 -16.00
C LYS A 4 -13.29 -26.31 -15.46
N ILE A 5 -12.28 -25.74 -14.82
CA ILE A 5 -12.29 -24.34 -14.36
C ILE A 5 -12.12 -23.43 -15.60
N PRO A 6 -13.03 -22.47 -15.84
CA PRO A 6 -12.90 -21.58 -16.98
C PRO A 6 -11.67 -20.66 -16.84
N ALA A 7 -10.92 -20.52 -17.93
CA ALA A 7 -9.74 -19.65 -17.96
C ALA A 7 -10.12 -18.17 -17.78
N LYS A 8 -9.26 -17.43 -17.08
CA LYS A 8 -9.42 -15.99 -16.87
C LYS A 8 -9.28 -15.25 -18.21
N LYS A 9 -10.35 -14.61 -18.69
CA LYS A 9 -10.29 -13.76 -19.87
C LYS A 9 -9.51 -12.49 -19.55
N HIS A 10 -8.46 -12.19 -20.32
CA HIS A 10 -7.76 -10.91 -20.25
C HIS A 10 -8.68 -9.82 -20.81
N ARG A 11 -9.19 -8.94 -19.94
CA ARG A 11 -9.88 -7.74 -20.40
C ARG A 11 -8.82 -6.81 -20.99
N GLY A 12 -8.96 -6.50 -22.27
CA GLY A 12 -8.16 -5.48 -22.93
C GLY A 12 -8.35 -4.10 -22.27
N VAL A 13 -7.66 -3.10 -22.81
CA VAL A 13 -7.85 -1.71 -22.41
C VAL A 13 -9.30 -1.32 -22.71
N LYS A 14 -10.05 -0.97 -21.66
CA LYS A 14 -11.49 -0.69 -21.76
C LYS A 14 -11.79 0.49 -22.70
N ASP A 15 -10.99 1.57 -22.59
CA ASP A 15 -11.04 2.74 -23.46
C ASP A 15 -9.61 3.28 -23.72
N PRO A 16 -9.11 3.27 -24.97
CA PRO A 16 -7.73 3.64 -25.27
C PRO A 16 -7.46 5.14 -25.01
N LEU A 17 -8.43 6.01 -25.31
CA LEU A 17 -8.30 7.46 -25.13
C LEU A 17 -8.22 7.83 -23.64
N ILE A 18 -9.01 7.20 -22.79
CA ILE A 18 -8.97 7.43 -21.33
C ILE A 18 -7.65 6.94 -20.76
N GLN A 19 -7.14 5.80 -21.23
CA GLN A 19 -5.85 5.29 -20.79
C GLN A 19 -4.70 6.21 -21.23
N GLN A 20 -4.74 6.73 -22.45
CA GLN A 20 -3.78 7.71 -22.94
C GLN A 20 -3.84 9.01 -22.13
N ALA A 21 -5.04 9.54 -21.85
CA ALA A 21 -5.22 10.74 -21.04
C ALA A 21 -4.65 10.57 -19.63
N ARG A 22 -4.94 9.44 -18.97
CA ARG A 22 -4.36 9.10 -17.65
C ARG A 22 -2.84 8.99 -17.69
N ARG A 23 -2.30 8.36 -18.74
CA ARG A 23 -0.85 8.26 -18.96
C ARG A 23 -0.23 9.64 -19.11
N LEU A 24 -0.78 10.51 -19.95
CA LEU A 24 -0.29 11.88 -20.15
C LEU A 24 -0.37 12.72 -18.87
N GLN A 25 -1.45 12.63 -18.10
CA GLN A 25 -1.58 13.29 -16.79
C GLN A 25 -0.50 12.82 -15.81
N SER A 26 -0.22 11.52 -15.75
CA SER A 26 0.81 10.96 -14.87
C SER A 26 2.24 11.36 -15.27
N LEU A 27 2.47 11.59 -16.56
CA LEU A 27 3.77 12.04 -17.09
C LEU A 27 3.97 13.54 -16.93
N LYS A 28 2.90 14.35 -16.94
CA LYS A 28 2.98 15.83 -16.79
C LYS A 28 3.71 16.31 -15.54
N GLY A 29 3.75 15.50 -14.47
CA GLY A 29 4.47 15.82 -13.22
C GLY A 29 5.85 15.18 -13.09
N LYS A 30 6.27 14.34 -14.05
CA LYS A 30 7.54 13.60 -14.00
C LYS A 30 8.43 14.12 -15.12
N ILE A 31 9.24 15.11 -14.80
CA ILE A 31 10.14 15.74 -15.77
C ILE A 31 11.56 15.30 -15.43
N ASN A 32 12.23 14.67 -16.40
CA ASN A 32 13.68 14.45 -16.39
C ASN A 32 14.44 15.64 -17.03
N ALA A 33 13.73 16.71 -17.38
CA ALA A 33 14.31 17.92 -17.91
C ALA A 33 14.77 18.82 -16.75
N PRO A 34 15.85 19.59 -16.92
CA PRO A 34 16.29 20.54 -15.92
C PRO A 34 15.19 21.56 -15.58
N PRO A 35 15.22 22.15 -14.38
CA PRO A 35 14.35 23.27 -14.01
C PRO A 35 14.38 24.38 -15.09
N LYS A 36 13.23 25.03 -15.30
CA LYS A 36 13.07 26.04 -16.36
C LYS A 36 13.87 27.32 -16.04
N ASP A 37 13.94 27.65 -14.76
CA ASP A 37 14.71 28.76 -14.22
C ASP A 37 15.65 28.18 -13.13
N PRO A 38 16.97 28.46 -13.18
CA PRO A 38 17.94 27.89 -12.27
C PRO A 38 17.86 28.48 -10.85
N ASP A 39 17.38 29.72 -10.73
CA ASP A 39 17.30 30.45 -9.45
C ASP A 39 15.94 30.32 -8.76
N GLU A 40 14.90 29.93 -9.49
CA GLU A 40 13.57 29.70 -8.93
C GLU A 40 13.39 28.23 -8.57
N GLN A 41 13.38 27.93 -7.26
CA GLN A 41 13.02 26.61 -6.78
C GLN A 41 11.50 26.52 -6.63
N PRO A 42 10.79 25.69 -7.43
CA PRO A 42 9.34 25.59 -7.31
C PRO A 42 8.94 24.97 -5.96
N VAL A 43 7.94 25.59 -5.32
CA VAL A 43 7.38 25.06 -4.06
C VAL A 43 6.72 23.69 -4.32
N PRO A 44 6.95 22.68 -3.46
CA PRO A 44 6.34 21.36 -3.61
C PRO A 44 4.80 21.40 -3.67
N ARG A 45 4.19 20.55 -4.49
CA ARG A 45 2.73 20.50 -4.69
C ARG A 45 1.95 20.28 -3.40
N SER A 46 2.45 19.41 -2.52
CA SER A 46 1.83 19.16 -1.21
C SER A 46 1.70 20.44 -0.38
N LEU A 47 2.70 21.32 -0.42
CA LEU A 47 2.67 22.61 0.27
C LEU A 47 1.67 23.56 -0.38
N THR A 48 1.66 23.62 -1.71
CA THR A 48 0.68 24.47 -2.43
C THR A 48 -0.76 24.02 -2.19
N GLU A 49 -1.02 22.72 -2.06
CA GLU A 49 -2.36 22.18 -1.81
C GLU A 49 -2.89 22.56 -0.42
N LEU A 50 -2.01 22.67 0.59
CA LEU A 50 -2.39 23.12 1.93
C LEU A 50 -2.89 24.57 1.93
N PHE A 51 -2.24 25.45 1.13
CA PHE A 51 -2.61 26.86 1.03
C PHE A 51 -3.67 27.14 -0.05
N ALA A 52 -3.93 26.20 -0.95
CA ALA A 52 -4.91 26.35 -2.03
C ALA A 52 -6.34 26.63 -1.53
N PHE A 53 -6.67 26.27 -0.29
CA PHE A 53 -7.97 26.56 0.30
C PHE A 53 -8.10 28.02 0.76
N GLN A 54 -7.01 28.65 1.21
CA GLN A 54 -7.02 30.03 1.68
C GLN A 54 -7.19 31.04 0.54
N ASN A 55 -6.66 30.71 -0.65
CA ASN A 55 -6.74 31.59 -1.82
C ASN A 55 -8.08 31.51 -2.56
N LYS A 56 -8.88 30.45 -2.35
CA LYS A 56 -10.20 30.31 -3.01
C LYS A 56 -11.19 31.38 -2.57
N ASP A 57 -11.09 31.87 -1.35
CA ASP A 57 -11.99 32.91 -0.84
C ASP A 57 -11.68 34.31 -1.42
N GLN A 58 -10.44 34.53 -1.88
CA GLN A 58 -10.01 35.79 -2.52
C GLN A 58 -10.44 35.87 -3.99
N ASP A 59 -10.43 34.75 -4.71
CA ASP A 59 -10.72 34.71 -6.16
C ASP A 59 -12.22 34.81 -6.50
N VAL A 60 -13.12 34.47 -5.56
CA VAL A 60 -14.57 34.61 -5.75
C VAL A 60 -15.01 36.09 -5.81
N VAL A 61 -14.19 37.01 -5.30
CA VAL A 61 -14.54 38.44 -5.22
C VAL A 61 -14.35 39.16 -6.57
N LYS A 62 -13.55 38.64 -7.52
CA LYS A 62 -13.12 39.41 -8.70
C LYS A 62 -13.79 39.05 -10.03
N LYS A 63 -14.81 38.18 -10.07
CA LYS A 63 -15.51 37.84 -11.34
C LYS A 63 -17.03 37.87 -11.21
N LYS A 64 -17.60 39.05 -11.03
CA LYS A 64 -18.98 39.34 -11.47
C LYS A 64 -18.94 40.34 -12.62
N LYS A 65 -18.80 39.83 -13.85
CA LYS A 65 -19.19 40.58 -15.05
C LYS A 65 -20.71 40.74 -14.99
N LYS A 66 -21.17 41.99 -14.88
CA LYS A 66 -22.59 42.35 -14.95
C LYS A 66 -23.11 42.01 -16.34
N HIS A 67 -24.00 41.02 -16.44
CA HIS A 67 -24.97 40.98 -17.52
C HIS A 67 -26.18 41.79 -17.06
N ASN A 68 -26.39 42.95 -17.69
CA ASN A 68 -27.64 43.67 -17.58
C ASN A 68 -28.71 42.86 -18.32
N SER A 69 -29.70 42.35 -17.59
CA SER A 69 -31.03 42.09 -18.12
C SER A 69 -32.03 42.69 -17.15
N SER A 70 -32.63 43.79 -17.61
CA SER A 70 -33.69 44.53 -16.95
C SER A 70 -34.97 43.72 -16.83
N THR A 71 -35.85 44.19 -15.94
CA THR A 71 -37.30 43.94 -15.85
C THR A 71 -37.74 42.51 -15.56
N ASN A 72 -38.03 42.22 -14.29
CA ASN A 72 -39.43 42.12 -13.84
C ASN A 72 -39.49 41.86 -12.33
N ALA A 73 -40.16 42.79 -11.64
CA ALA A 73 -40.63 42.58 -10.28
C ALA A 73 -41.74 41.52 -10.33
N SER A 74 -41.41 40.30 -9.90
CA SER A 74 -42.41 39.36 -9.43
C SER A 74 -41.84 38.62 -8.23
N ALA A 75 -42.61 38.66 -7.15
CA ALA A 75 -42.35 37.99 -5.91
C ALA A 75 -41.96 36.53 -6.16
N LYS A 76 -40.69 36.22 -5.94
CA LYS A 76 -40.22 34.86 -5.75
C LYS A 76 -39.76 34.76 -4.31
N THR A 77 -40.45 33.89 -3.61
CA THR A 77 -40.23 33.42 -2.25
C THR A 77 -38.75 33.28 -1.93
N SER A 78 -38.38 33.62 -0.70
CA SER A 78 -37.02 33.71 -0.17
C SER A 78 -36.34 32.34 0.01
N ALA A 79 -36.33 31.50 -1.01
CA ALA A 79 -35.70 30.19 -1.07
C ALA A 79 -34.17 30.28 -1.28
N GLY A 80 -33.49 31.14 -0.50
CA GLY A 80 -32.03 31.28 -0.62
C GLY A 80 -31.37 32.22 0.39
N ARG A 81 -32.06 32.62 1.46
CA ARG A 81 -31.47 33.53 2.45
C ARG A 81 -31.06 32.74 3.68
N ASN A 82 -29.75 32.54 3.85
CA ASN A 82 -29.15 31.82 4.99
C ASN A 82 -29.79 32.30 6.31
N PRO A 83 -30.49 31.44 7.09
CA PRO A 83 -31.18 31.81 8.32
C PRO A 83 -30.22 32.37 9.39
N ILE A 84 -28.95 31.97 9.32
CA ILE A 84 -27.88 32.45 10.20
C ILE A 84 -27.62 33.95 9.99
N SER A 85 -27.78 34.48 8.78
CA SER A 85 -27.47 35.88 8.46
C SER A 85 -28.39 36.91 9.13
N LYS A 86 -29.53 36.47 9.66
CA LYS A 86 -30.52 37.32 10.35
C LYS A 86 -30.46 37.19 11.87
N LEU A 87 -29.66 36.25 12.40
CA LEU A 87 -29.55 36.04 13.83
C LEU A 87 -28.81 37.22 14.46
N LYS A 88 -29.54 37.98 15.29
CA LYS A 88 -28.98 38.98 16.19
C LYS A 88 -29.08 38.48 17.63
N GLN A 89 -28.13 38.88 18.46
CA GLN A 89 -28.19 38.62 19.90
C GLN A 89 -29.44 39.27 20.46
N LEU A 90 -30.20 38.52 21.26
CA LEU A 90 -31.41 39.03 21.89
C LEU A 90 -31.05 39.82 23.16
N PRO A 91 -31.85 40.83 23.55
CA PRO A 91 -31.63 41.52 24.81
C PRO A 91 -31.72 40.52 25.98
N GLY A 92 -30.67 40.46 26.80
CA GLY A 92 -30.57 39.53 27.95
C GLY A 92 -29.97 38.16 27.63
N GLU A 93 -29.60 37.88 26.38
CA GLU A 93 -28.94 36.63 26.05
C GLU A 93 -27.44 36.67 26.35
N THR A 94 -26.91 35.61 26.98
CA THR A 94 -25.47 35.44 27.14
C THR A 94 -24.79 35.12 25.80
N GLY A 95 -23.53 35.53 25.61
CA GLY A 95 -22.79 35.23 24.36
C GLY A 95 -22.76 33.72 24.02
N ARG A 96 -22.77 32.87 25.06
CA ARG A 96 -22.90 31.41 24.91
C ARG A 96 -24.26 31.01 24.35
N GLY A 97 -25.37 31.59 24.84
CA GLY A 97 -26.71 31.36 24.29
C GLY A 97 -26.79 31.69 22.80
N PHE A 98 -26.20 32.83 22.40
CA PHE A 98 -26.19 33.25 21.00
C PHE A 98 -25.44 32.26 20.12
N SER A 99 -24.26 31.79 20.58
CA SER A 99 -23.46 30.80 19.86
C SER A 99 -24.20 29.45 19.69
N LEU A 100 -24.95 29.01 20.70
CA LEU A 100 -25.75 27.78 20.61
C LEU A 100 -26.87 27.91 19.58
N ARG A 101 -27.47 29.10 19.47
CA ARG A 101 -28.51 29.38 18.47
C ARG A 101 -27.98 29.43 17.05
N ILE A 102 -26.76 29.96 16.86
CA ILE A 102 -26.07 29.90 15.57
C ILE A 102 -25.81 28.42 15.20
N ASN A 103 -25.28 27.64 16.13
CA ASN A 103 -24.95 26.23 15.90
C ASN A 103 -26.19 25.38 15.61
N SER A 104 -27.32 25.63 16.29
CA SER A 104 -28.58 24.95 15.98
C SER A 104 -29.11 25.33 14.59
N ALA A 105 -29.02 26.61 14.21
CA ALA A 105 -29.40 27.04 12.86
C ALA A 105 -28.51 26.43 11.77
N ILE A 106 -27.20 26.26 12.03
CA ILE A 106 -26.29 25.55 11.13
C ILE A 106 -26.69 24.07 10.99
N ARG A 107 -27.02 23.40 12.10
CA ARG A 107 -27.48 22.00 12.06
C ARG A 107 -28.77 21.85 11.27
N ALA A 108 -29.74 22.72 11.50
CA ALA A 108 -31.01 22.73 10.76
C ALA A 108 -30.85 22.98 9.25
N LEU A 109 -29.79 23.66 8.82
CA LEU A 109 -29.45 23.81 7.39
C LEU A 109 -28.77 22.58 6.80
N ASN A 110 -27.94 21.90 7.60
CA ASN A 110 -27.11 20.78 7.16
C ASN A 110 -27.83 19.43 7.27
N GLU A 111 -28.83 19.34 8.15
CA GLU A 111 -29.74 18.21 8.26
C GLU A 111 -30.95 18.53 7.37
N PRO A 112 -30.97 18.11 6.08
CA PRO A 112 -32.19 18.20 5.29
C PRO A 112 -33.26 17.42 6.03
N THR A 113 -34.42 18.04 6.18
CA THR A 113 -35.62 17.53 6.83
C THR A 113 -36.01 16.13 6.33
N GLU A 114 -35.39 15.08 6.85
CA GLU A 114 -35.77 13.67 6.59
C GLU A 114 -36.85 13.16 7.57
N HIS A 115 -37.40 14.02 8.43
CA HIS A 115 -38.32 13.61 9.50
C HIS A 115 -39.65 14.39 9.59
N LEU A 116 -40.02 15.20 8.59
CA LEU A 116 -41.28 15.95 8.63
C LEU A 116 -42.48 15.24 7.97
N ASP A 117 -42.28 14.12 7.28
CA ASP A 117 -43.37 13.39 6.62
C ASP A 117 -44.06 12.35 7.52
N TYR A 118 -43.61 12.18 8.77
CA TYR A 118 -44.29 11.32 9.74
C TYR A 118 -44.84 12.16 10.89
N PRO A 119 -46.17 12.33 10.99
CA PRO A 119 -46.74 12.82 12.24
C PRO A 119 -46.34 11.83 13.32
N MET A 120 -45.53 12.27 14.28
CA MET A 120 -45.30 11.51 15.49
C MET A 120 -46.62 11.44 16.26
N LEU A 121 -47.36 10.36 16.02
CA LEU A 121 -48.27 9.75 17.00
C LEU A 121 -47.42 9.50 18.24
N GLN A 122 -47.37 10.47 19.15
CA GLN A 122 -46.55 10.38 20.35
C GLN A 122 -47.32 9.74 21.52
N GLU A 123 -48.59 9.33 21.32
CA GLU A 123 -49.44 8.85 22.41
C GLU A 123 -50.21 7.53 22.16
N GLU A 124 -50.26 6.99 20.94
CA GLU A 124 -51.02 5.75 20.67
C GLU A 124 -50.19 4.44 20.74
N ASP A 125 -48.85 4.52 20.73
CA ASP A 125 -47.97 3.34 20.70
C ASP A 125 -47.84 2.58 22.04
N ARG A 126 -48.66 2.90 23.06
CA ARG A 126 -48.64 2.15 24.33
C ARG A 126 -49.34 0.80 24.27
N GLU A 127 -50.26 0.60 23.33
CA GLU A 127 -51.09 -0.63 23.27
C GLU A 127 -50.73 -1.58 22.13
N ASP A 128 -50.06 -1.11 21.08
CA ASP A 128 -49.57 -1.97 20.01
C ASP A 128 -48.16 -2.48 20.30
N GLY A 129 -47.95 -3.80 20.21
CA GLY A 129 -46.69 -4.52 20.53
C GLY A 129 -45.39 -4.03 19.83
N ARG A 130 -45.46 -2.95 19.02
CA ARG A 130 -44.32 -2.16 18.55
C ARG A 130 -43.57 -1.46 19.68
N GLY A 131 -44.23 -1.00 20.74
CA GLY A 131 -43.58 -0.41 21.92
C GLY A 131 -42.63 -1.39 22.61
N ALA A 132 -43.09 -2.62 22.83
CA ALA A 132 -42.29 -3.71 23.40
C ALA A 132 -41.12 -4.14 22.48
N LEU A 133 -41.31 -4.11 21.16
CA LEU A 133 -40.22 -4.32 20.20
C LEU A 133 -39.17 -3.21 20.28
N MET A 134 -39.60 -1.95 20.40
CA MET A 134 -38.71 -0.79 20.57
C MET A 134 -37.94 -0.83 21.88
N GLU A 135 -38.56 -1.25 22.99
CA GLU A 135 -37.88 -1.46 24.26
C GLU A 135 -36.86 -2.59 24.18
N ASN A 136 -37.21 -3.73 23.56
CA ASN A 136 -36.27 -4.82 23.30
C ASN A 136 -35.08 -4.38 22.43
N TRP A 137 -35.30 -3.49 21.45
CA TRP A 137 -34.22 -2.89 20.65
C TRP A 137 -33.34 -1.92 21.46
N ARG A 138 -33.94 -1.13 22.36
CA ARG A 138 -33.23 -0.23 23.28
C ARG A 138 -32.40 -1.02 24.30
N GLU A 139 -32.94 -2.12 24.82
CA GLU A 139 -32.28 -3.01 25.77
C GLU A 139 -31.12 -3.79 25.11
N ARG A 140 -31.31 -4.29 23.87
CA ARG A 140 -30.21 -4.83 23.06
C ARG A 140 -29.08 -3.83 22.84
N ARG A 141 -29.41 -2.55 22.63
CA ARG A 141 -28.40 -1.48 22.48
C ARG A 141 -27.69 -1.19 23.80
N ARG A 142 -28.37 -1.24 24.95
CA ARG A 142 -27.76 -1.09 26.28
C ARG A 142 -26.81 -2.25 26.59
N GLN A 143 -27.23 -3.50 26.41
CA GLN A 143 -26.37 -4.67 26.59
C GLN A 143 -25.16 -4.67 25.65
N LYS A 144 -25.30 -4.15 24.41
CA LYS A 144 -24.18 -4.00 23.48
C LYS A 144 -23.21 -2.87 23.90
N LYS A 145 -23.70 -1.82 24.55
CA LYS A 145 -22.85 -0.77 25.15
C LYS A 145 -22.10 -1.31 26.37
N GLU A 146 -22.76 -2.04 27.27
CA GLU A 146 -22.13 -2.64 28.44
C GLU A 146 -21.08 -3.68 28.07
N LYS A 147 -21.34 -4.52 27.04
CA LYS A 147 -20.31 -5.42 26.48
C LYS A 147 -19.11 -4.69 25.89
N ARG A 148 -19.31 -3.52 25.28
CA ARG A 148 -18.23 -2.67 24.77
C ARG A 148 -17.43 -1.98 25.87
N VAL A 149 -18.07 -1.64 27.00
CA VAL A 149 -17.40 -1.09 28.18
C VAL A 149 -16.60 -2.19 28.90
N GLY A 150 -17.10 -3.43 28.95
CA GLY A 150 -16.35 -4.59 29.45
C GLY A 150 -15.18 -5.03 28.55
N GLU A 151 -15.29 -4.87 27.22
CA GLU A 151 -14.19 -5.13 26.27
C GLU A 151 -13.07 -4.08 26.30
N GLN A 152 -13.28 -2.90 26.90
CA GLN A 152 -12.24 -1.88 27.02
C GLN A 152 -11.15 -2.22 28.06
N GLN A 153 -11.35 -3.27 28.86
CA GLN A 153 -10.32 -3.82 29.76
C GLN A 153 -9.54 -5.00 29.16
N GLN A 154 -9.90 -5.49 27.97
CA GLN A 154 -9.07 -6.44 27.24
C GLN A 154 -8.24 -5.67 26.21
N GLU A 155 -6.93 -5.93 26.23
CA GLU A 155 -5.98 -5.29 25.32
C GLU A 155 -6.52 -5.23 23.89
N PRO A 156 -6.37 -4.10 23.19
CA PRO A 156 -6.93 -3.90 21.86
C PRO A 156 -6.41 -5.00 20.94
N ARG A 157 -7.29 -5.91 20.53
CA ARG A 157 -6.95 -7.02 19.64
C ARG A 157 -6.42 -6.43 18.34
N LEU A 158 -5.09 -6.42 18.19
CA LEU A 158 -4.41 -5.91 17.01
C LEU A 158 -5.02 -6.55 15.75
N GLY A 159 -5.40 -5.70 14.79
CA GLY A 159 -5.98 -6.17 13.53
C GLY A 159 -5.01 -7.06 12.76
N ARG A 160 -5.52 -7.89 11.84
CA ARG A 160 -4.70 -8.84 11.05
C ARG A 160 -3.48 -8.18 10.39
N VAL A 161 -3.63 -6.94 9.90
CA VAL A 161 -2.54 -6.16 9.28
C VAL A 161 -1.50 -5.73 10.31
N GLN A 162 -1.93 -5.30 11.49
CA GLN A 162 -1.03 -4.91 12.60
C GLN A 162 -0.25 -6.11 13.14
N ARG A 163 -0.89 -7.28 13.27
CA ARG A 163 -0.20 -8.54 13.64
C ARG A 163 0.85 -8.95 12.62
N LEU A 164 0.55 -8.82 11.32
CA LEU A 164 1.52 -9.10 10.26
C LEU A 164 2.69 -8.11 10.24
N ALA A 165 2.43 -6.84 10.57
CA ALA A 165 3.47 -5.82 10.69
C ALA A 165 4.39 -6.09 11.89
N ALA A 166 3.81 -6.39 13.07
CA ALA A 166 4.56 -6.77 14.26
C ALA A 166 5.43 -8.02 14.01
N LYS A 167 4.86 -9.06 13.42
CA LYS A 167 5.59 -10.29 13.06
C LYS A 167 6.74 -10.03 12.07
N LYS A 168 6.56 -9.12 11.11
CA LYS A 168 7.64 -8.72 10.20
C LYS A 168 8.72 -7.92 10.92
N GLN A 169 8.37 -7.09 11.90
CA GLN A 169 9.34 -6.35 12.70
C GLN A 169 10.15 -7.28 13.60
N GLU A 170 9.50 -8.23 14.28
CA GLU A 170 10.18 -9.26 15.08
C GLU A 170 11.13 -10.10 14.23
N GLN A 171 10.71 -10.54 13.04
CA GLN A 171 11.60 -11.28 12.14
C GLN A 171 12.78 -10.45 11.64
N LYS A 172 12.62 -9.13 11.48
CA LYS A 172 13.74 -8.24 11.14
C LYS A 172 14.70 -8.09 12.32
N LYS A 173 14.18 -7.89 13.53
CA LYS A 173 14.98 -7.80 14.76
C LYS A 173 15.76 -9.09 15.02
N ALA A 174 15.10 -10.25 14.93
CA ALA A 174 15.75 -11.55 15.11
C ALA A 174 16.85 -11.81 14.06
N LYS A 175 16.66 -11.36 12.81
CA LYS A 175 17.70 -11.43 11.77
C LYS A 175 18.84 -10.47 12.03
N GLU A 176 18.56 -9.29 12.56
CA GLU A 176 19.58 -8.30 12.90
C GLU A 176 20.43 -8.77 14.08
N GLU A 177 19.79 -9.33 15.10
CA GLU A 177 20.43 -9.93 16.27
C GLU A 177 21.28 -11.14 15.89
N ALA A 178 20.74 -12.07 15.09
CA ALA A 178 21.53 -13.19 14.55
C ALA A 178 22.66 -12.76 13.59
N ALA A 179 22.58 -11.55 13.02
CA ALA A 179 23.61 -11.00 12.14
C ALA A 179 24.64 -10.12 12.87
N ARG A 180 24.52 -9.94 14.20
CA ARG A 180 25.55 -9.32 15.05
C ARG A 180 26.47 -10.45 15.55
N PRO A 181 27.60 -10.74 14.88
CA PRO A 181 28.59 -11.62 15.46
C PRO A 181 29.07 -11.01 16.78
N GLU A 182 29.18 -11.83 17.82
CA GLU A 182 29.79 -11.41 19.08
C GLU A 182 31.20 -10.89 18.80
N LEU A 183 31.55 -9.72 19.37
CA LEU A 183 32.88 -9.14 19.19
C LEU A 183 33.90 -10.00 19.94
N VAL A 184 34.65 -10.82 19.20
CA VAL A 184 35.78 -11.59 19.71
C VAL A 184 37.03 -10.71 19.61
N TYR A 185 37.65 -10.42 20.75
CA TYR A 185 38.93 -9.71 20.81
C TYR A 185 40.06 -10.70 21.04
N GLU A 186 41.14 -10.56 20.27
CA GLU A 186 42.39 -11.28 20.50
C GLU A 186 43.31 -10.40 21.35
N ARG A 187 43.76 -10.90 22.50
CA ARG A 187 44.63 -10.14 23.40
C ARG A 187 46.07 -10.55 23.16
N VAL A 188 46.81 -9.71 22.43
CA VAL A 188 48.23 -9.91 22.11
C VAL A 188 49.09 -9.23 23.18
N THR A 189 50.13 -9.91 23.66
CA THR A 189 51.03 -9.37 24.69
C THR A 189 52.16 -8.54 24.08
N PHE A 190 52.74 -7.61 24.84
CA PHE A 190 53.82 -6.76 24.35
C PHE A 190 55.09 -7.58 24.13
N GLY A 191 55.60 -7.60 22.90
CA GLY A 191 56.78 -8.37 22.50
C GLY A 191 56.48 -9.60 21.63
N GLU A 192 55.21 -9.92 21.40
CA GLU A 192 54.79 -11.01 20.52
C GLU A 192 54.81 -10.57 19.04
N VAL A 193 55.58 -11.26 18.20
CA VAL A 193 55.69 -10.95 16.77
C VAL A 193 54.59 -11.70 16.00
N THR A 194 53.62 -10.97 15.48
CA THR A 194 52.54 -11.54 14.67
C THR A 194 52.99 -11.75 13.22
N HIS A 195 52.88 -12.98 12.72
CA HIS A 195 53.34 -13.33 11.36
C HIS A 195 52.49 -12.73 10.24
N ALA A 196 51.21 -12.44 10.48
CA ALA A 196 50.31 -11.76 9.55
C ALA A 196 49.13 -11.14 10.30
N PRO A 197 48.57 -10.01 9.82
CA PRO A 197 47.36 -9.43 10.41
C PRO A 197 46.14 -10.35 10.22
N PRO A 198 45.12 -10.25 11.09
CA PRO A 198 43.90 -11.03 10.94
C PRO A 198 43.19 -10.71 9.61
N ALA A 199 42.71 -11.74 8.93
CA ALA A 199 42.00 -11.61 7.66
C ALA A 199 40.62 -10.96 7.89
N LEU A 200 40.50 -9.67 7.54
CA LEU A 200 39.24 -8.95 7.65
C LEU A 200 38.24 -9.43 6.58
N PRO A 201 36.99 -9.77 6.95
CA PRO A 201 35.98 -10.11 5.96
C PRO A 201 35.68 -8.88 5.08
N PRO A 202 35.42 -9.07 3.77
CA PRO A 202 35.13 -7.97 2.86
C PRO A 202 33.88 -7.19 3.33
N PRO A 203 33.86 -5.87 3.17
CA PRO A 203 32.78 -5.02 3.67
C PRO A 203 31.43 -5.48 3.12
N ARG A 204 30.43 -5.56 4.02
CA ARG A 204 29.06 -6.02 3.70
C ARG A 204 28.42 -5.27 2.51
N HIS A 205 28.83 -4.03 2.27
CA HIS A 205 28.32 -3.17 1.19
C HIS A 205 29.26 -3.03 -0.02
N GLY A 206 30.35 -3.79 -0.09
CA GLY A 206 31.32 -3.74 -1.19
C GLY A 206 31.13 -4.79 -2.29
N LYS A 207 30.17 -5.72 -2.13
CA LYS A 207 29.88 -6.82 -3.06
C LYS A 207 28.66 -6.53 -3.92
N THR A 208 28.65 -5.43 -4.65
CA THR A 208 27.68 -5.24 -5.73
C THR A 208 28.44 -5.05 -7.03
N THR A 209 28.46 -6.09 -7.86
CA THR A 209 28.79 -5.99 -9.29
C THR A 209 27.70 -5.27 -10.08
N ASP A 210 26.51 -5.10 -9.48
CA ASP A 210 25.27 -4.71 -10.18
C ASP A 210 24.75 -3.31 -9.80
N GLY A 211 25.54 -2.50 -9.09
CA GLY A 211 25.16 -1.15 -8.67
C GLY A 211 26.28 -0.14 -8.91
N ALA A 212 26.02 0.84 -9.77
CA ALA A 212 26.89 1.93 -10.24
C ALA A 212 28.32 1.51 -10.63
N GLN A 213 28.63 1.58 -11.94
CA GLN A 213 29.97 1.29 -12.45
C GLN A 213 31.01 2.16 -11.76
N ARG A 214 31.95 1.53 -11.06
CA ARG A 214 33.15 2.20 -10.55
C ARG A 214 33.86 2.91 -11.70
N PRO A 215 34.30 4.17 -11.54
CA PRO A 215 35.11 4.85 -12.55
C PRO A 215 36.41 4.05 -12.72
N GLY A 216 36.54 3.32 -13.83
CA GLY A 216 37.65 2.38 -14.10
C GLY A 216 37.23 0.96 -14.48
N ARG A 217 35.97 0.56 -14.27
CA ARG A 217 35.39 -0.72 -14.74
C ARG A 217 34.42 -0.55 -15.92
N ARG A 218 34.58 0.51 -16.71
CA ARG A 218 33.89 0.62 -17.99
C ARG A 218 34.48 -0.45 -18.91
N GLN A 219 33.63 -1.33 -19.43
CA GLN A 219 34.03 -2.23 -20.50
C GLN A 219 34.45 -1.35 -21.68
N LEU A 220 35.75 -1.27 -21.93
CA LEU A 220 36.29 -0.51 -23.05
C LEU A 220 35.92 -1.24 -24.33
N LEU A 221 35.75 -0.48 -25.41
CA LEU A 221 35.34 -1.03 -26.71
C LEU A 221 36.28 -2.16 -27.17
N LEU A 222 37.58 -2.00 -26.87
CA LEU A 222 38.62 -3.00 -27.15
C LEU A 222 38.44 -4.29 -26.34
N THR A 223 38.02 -4.22 -25.07
CA THR A 223 37.78 -5.42 -24.27
C THR A 223 36.58 -6.19 -24.79
N GLY A 224 35.52 -5.49 -25.21
CA GLY A 224 34.36 -6.12 -25.85
C GLY A 224 34.70 -6.87 -27.15
N ILE A 225 35.59 -6.32 -27.98
CA ILE A 225 36.04 -6.98 -29.22
C ILE A 225 36.89 -8.22 -28.93
N LEU A 226 37.84 -8.12 -27.98
CA LEU A 226 38.73 -9.22 -27.62
C LEU A 226 38.02 -10.36 -26.87
N THR A 227 36.97 -10.05 -26.09
CA THR A 227 36.19 -11.06 -25.35
C THR A 227 34.96 -11.57 -26.12
N GLY A 228 34.84 -11.27 -27.42
CA GLY A 228 33.70 -11.73 -28.25
C GLY A 228 32.33 -11.18 -27.81
N GLY A 229 32.32 -10.04 -27.14
CA GLY A 229 31.12 -9.42 -26.58
C GLY A 229 30.51 -8.41 -27.52
N GLY A 230 29.64 -8.88 -28.41
CA GLY A 230 28.67 -8.02 -29.10
C GLY A 230 27.84 -7.27 -28.07
N GLY A 231 28.08 -5.97 -27.94
CA GLY A 231 27.32 -5.09 -27.05
C GLY A 231 25.85 -5.07 -27.44
N GLY A 232 24.98 -5.24 -26.44
CA GLY A 232 23.61 -4.71 -26.52
C GLY A 232 22.53 -5.61 -27.12
N ALA A 233 22.44 -6.88 -26.70
CA ALA A 233 21.20 -7.65 -26.79
C ALA A 233 21.17 -8.69 -25.65
N GLY A 234 20.62 -8.36 -24.50
CA GLY A 234 19.23 -8.72 -24.22
C GLY A 234 19.19 -9.90 -23.25
N GLY A 235 18.66 -9.70 -22.05
CA GLY A 235 18.55 -10.73 -21.01
C GLY A 235 17.86 -12.04 -21.42
N GLY A 236 17.26 -12.10 -22.63
CA GLY A 236 16.77 -13.33 -23.25
C GLY A 236 17.87 -14.34 -23.63
N ALA A 237 19.10 -13.91 -23.94
CA ALA A 237 20.20 -14.83 -24.21
C ALA A 237 20.64 -15.58 -22.95
N GLU A 238 20.76 -14.87 -21.81
CA GLU A 238 21.02 -15.50 -20.52
C GLU A 238 19.90 -16.45 -20.08
N ILE A 239 18.63 -16.10 -20.34
CA ILE A 239 17.49 -16.97 -19.99
C ILE A 239 17.52 -18.26 -20.81
N ARG A 240 17.78 -18.17 -22.13
CA ARG A 240 17.92 -19.36 -22.99
C ARG A 240 19.12 -20.23 -22.59
N GLU A 241 20.22 -19.60 -22.16
CA GLU A 241 21.38 -20.34 -21.68
C GLU A 241 21.11 -21.02 -20.33
N LYS A 242 20.39 -20.36 -19.41
CA LYS A 242 19.92 -20.96 -18.15
C LYS A 242 19.00 -22.16 -18.41
N GLU A 243 18.04 -22.04 -19.32
CA GLU A 243 17.16 -23.16 -19.71
C GLU A 243 17.95 -24.33 -20.31
N ARG A 244 18.97 -24.05 -21.13
CA ARG A 244 19.84 -25.08 -21.71
C ARG A 244 20.64 -25.82 -20.63
N ARG A 245 21.17 -25.09 -19.64
CA ARG A 245 21.89 -25.66 -18.50
C ARG A 245 20.96 -26.47 -17.59
N GLU A 246 19.73 -26.02 -17.38
CA GLU A 246 18.74 -26.77 -16.61
C GLU A 246 18.34 -28.08 -17.31
N ARG A 247 18.13 -28.06 -18.64
CA ARG A 247 17.87 -29.29 -19.41
C ARG A 247 19.03 -30.28 -19.32
N ALA A 248 20.26 -29.81 -19.51
CA ALA A 248 21.46 -30.66 -19.37
C ALA A 248 21.57 -31.26 -17.97
N ARG A 249 21.26 -30.49 -16.91
CA ARG A 249 21.23 -31.00 -15.53
C ARG A 249 20.16 -32.09 -15.35
N LEU A 250 18.96 -31.90 -15.91
CA LEU A 250 17.88 -32.89 -15.82
C LEU A 250 18.24 -34.19 -16.55
N ASP A 251 18.86 -34.10 -17.72
CA ASP A 251 19.32 -35.26 -18.49
C ASP A 251 20.38 -36.07 -17.71
N VAL A 252 21.36 -35.40 -17.11
CA VAL A 252 22.37 -36.05 -16.26
C VAL A 252 21.72 -36.74 -15.06
N VAL A 253 20.73 -36.09 -14.42
CA VAL A 253 20.01 -36.68 -13.28
C VAL A 253 19.16 -37.88 -13.71
N ALA A 254 18.52 -37.82 -14.88
CA ALA A 254 17.75 -38.94 -15.43
C ALA A 254 18.65 -40.14 -15.76
N ALA A 255 19.79 -39.90 -16.40
CA ALA A 255 20.80 -40.93 -16.69
C ALA A 255 21.37 -41.55 -15.40
N TYR A 256 21.65 -40.73 -14.38
CA TYR A 256 22.11 -41.26 -13.10
C TYR A 256 21.03 -42.14 -12.42
N ARG A 257 19.77 -41.76 -12.51
CA ARG A 257 18.65 -42.55 -11.97
C ARG A 257 18.48 -43.88 -12.71
N SER A 258 18.65 -43.91 -14.04
CA SER A 258 18.58 -45.16 -14.81
C SER A 258 19.73 -46.11 -14.44
N ILE A 259 20.96 -45.60 -14.35
CA ILE A 259 22.14 -46.37 -13.91
C ILE A 259 21.91 -46.95 -12.51
N LYS A 260 21.40 -46.14 -11.57
CA LYS A 260 21.13 -46.62 -10.20
C LYS A 260 20.01 -47.69 -10.17
N LYS A 261 19.03 -47.59 -11.08
CA LYS A 261 17.96 -48.59 -11.21
C LYS A 261 18.49 -49.91 -11.76
N GLN A 262 19.35 -49.86 -12.78
CA GLN A 262 20.01 -51.05 -13.35
C GLN A 262 20.86 -51.75 -12.29
N ARG A 263 21.71 -51.00 -11.57
CA ARG A 263 22.52 -51.56 -10.48
C ARG A 263 21.68 -52.26 -9.39
N ARG A 264 20.52 -51.70 -9.03
CA ARG A 264 19.58 -52.35 -8.09
C ARG A 264 18.93 -53.62 -8.65
N LEU A 265 18.71 -53.71 -9.96
CA LEU A 265 18.18 -54.92 -10.60
C LEU A 265 19.25 -56.01 -10.66
N GLU A 266 20.48 -55.65 -11.02
CA GLU A 266 21.64 -56.56 -10.98
C GLU A 266 21.90 -57.10 -9.56
N GLU A 267 21.83 -56.25 -8.54
CA GLU A 267 21.93 -56.65 -7.13
C GLU A 267 20.79 -57.59 -6.71
N LYS A 268 19.59 -57.45 -7.29
CA LYS A 268 18.47 -58.38 -7.03
C LYS A 268 18.64 -59.70 -7.77
N GLU A 269 19.10 -59.69 -9.02
CA GLU A 269 19.35 -60.89 -9.81
C GLU A 269 20.49 -61.75 -9.24
N THR A 270 21.55 -61.10 -8.76
CA THR A 270 22.65 -61.80 -8.06
C THR A 270 22.17 -62.45 -6.75
N ARG A 271 21.32 -61.76 -5.99
CA ARG A 271 20.67 -62.32 -4.78
C ARG A 271 19.74 -63.50 -5.06
N THR A 272 18.96 -63.46 -6.14
CA THR A 272 18.05 -64.57 -6.49
C THR A 272 18.79 -65.77 -7.07
N ARG A 273 19.90 -65.56 -7.79
CA ARG A 273 20.77 -66.64 -8.28
C ARG A 273 21.55 -67.36 -7.17
N GLY A 274 21.96 -66.66 -6.12
CA GLY A 274 22.59 -67.29 -4.94
C GLY A 274 21.63 -68.24 -4.20
N ARG A 275 20.36 -67.84 -4.05
CA ARG A 275 19.34 -68.63 -3.35
C ARG A 275 18.88 -69.91 -4.06
N LYS A 276 19.21 -70.09 -5.35
CA LYS A 276 18.89 -71.30 -6.13
C LYS A 276 19.99 -72.36 -6.15
N ARG A 277 21.15 -72.10 -5.53
CA ARG A 277 22.27 -73.06 -5.47
C ARG A 277 22.31 -73.89 -4.17
N ASP A 278 21.43 -73.59 -3.22
CA ASP A 278 21.40 -74.20 -1.89
C ASP A 278 20.18 -75.15 -1.69
N THR A 279 19.67 -75.75 -2.76
CA THR A 279 18.60 -76.78 -2.73
C THR A 279 19.01 -77.99 -3.52
#